data_AF-A0A7V2EL20-F1
#
_entry.id   AF-A0A7V2EL20-F1
#
_cell.length_a   1.000
_cell.length_b   1.000
_cell.length_c   1.000
_cell.angle_alpha   90.00
_cell.angle_beta   90.00
_cell.angle_gamma   90.00
#
_symmetry.space_group_name_H-M   'P 1'
#
loop_
_entity.id
_entity.type
_entity.pdbx_description
1 polymer ?
#
loop_
_entity_poly.entity_id
_entity_poly.type
_entity_poly.pdbx_seq_one_letter_code
_entity_poly.pdbx_strand_id
1 'polypeptide(L)'
;MLSIKIMIKYQLTWLVMFSMATFTLSCSGGPGLSSYYNDKMNYDINQPTTVMPAKLGNESDLILPDALATELLKMGFNIVERSVVRQMVEEEGLDFTEILNGEEYFKLGTIVDIESIILVNSKMQGSGIANATVKIVELESGKILFSTSYSQPMPENPTYLRNDNILETAKRIAEEIEKGLNM
;
A
#
# COMPACT_ATOMS: atom_id res chain seq x y z
N MET A 1 -58.30 21.28 40.25
CA MET A 1 -56.92 20.90 40.64
C MET A 1 -56.44 19.60 39.95
N LEU A 2 -56.87 19.33 38.70
CA LEU A 2 -56.55 18.08 37.98
C LEU A 2 -55.97 18.28 36.56
N SER A 3 -55.88 19.50 36.04
CA SER A 3 -55.39 19.75 34.65
C SER A 3 -53.90 20.05 34.53
N ILE A 4 -53.19 20.33 35.63
CA ILE A 4 -51.76 20.75 35.56
C ILE A 4 -50.80 19.55 35.57
N LYS A 5 -51.21 18.39 36.13
CA LYS A 5 -50.34 17.21 36.21
C LYS A 5 -50.12 16.49 34.88
N ILE A 6 -50.98 16.69 33.88
CA ILE A 6 -50.87 16.01 32.57
C ILE A 6 -49.93 16.77 31.62
N MET A 7 -49.82 18.10 31.75
CA MET A 7 -48.96 18.91 30.87
C MET A 7 -47.46 18.73 31.15
N ILE A 8 -47.07 18.37 32.37
CA ILE A 8 -45.67 18.18 32.75
C ILE A 8 -45.11 16.85 32.24
N LYS A 9 -45.95 15.82 32.04
CA LYS A 9 -45.52 14.52 31.51
C LYS A 9 -45.10 14.56 30.03
N TYR A 10 -45.64 15.50 29.25
CA TYR A 10 -45.35 15.62 27.81
C TYR A 10 -44.18 16.55 27.48
N GLN A 11 -43.76 17.42 28.40
CA GLN A 11 -42.59 18.29 28.20
C GLN A 11 -41.26 17.57 28.49
N LEU A 12 -41.28 16.52 29.32
CA LEU A 12 -40.07 15.80 29.73
C LEU A 12 -39.65 14.69 28.76
N THR A 13 -40.56 14.19 27.91
CA THR A 13 -40.27 13.19 26.88
C THR A 13 -39.65 13.78 25.61
N TRP A 14 -39.80 15.08 25.36
CA TRP A 14 -39.16 15.75 24.22
C TRP A 14 -37.67 16.06 24.45
N LEU A 15 -37.22 16.15 25.70
CA LEU A 15 -35.83 16.48 26.04
C LEU A 15 -34.90 15.26 26.02
N VAL A 16 -35.43 14.04 26.16
CA VAL A 16 -34.62 12.80 26.12
C VAL A 16 -34.46 12.25 24.69
N MET A 17 -35.33 12.64 23.75
CA MET A 17 -35.20 12.24 22.33
C MET A 17 -34.18 13.08 21.54
N PHE A 18 -33.67 14.19 22.09
CA PHE A 18 -32.78 15.09 21.34
C PHE A 18 -31.28 14.84 21.56
N SER A 19 -30.90 13.88 22.43
CA SER A 19 -29.49 13.60 22.78
C SER A 19 -28.86 12.42 22.03
N MET A 20 -29.55 11.83 21.04
CA MET A 20 -29.18 10.53 20.48
C MET A 20 -29.04 10.52 18.94
N ALA A 21 -28.59 11.63 18.34
CA ALA A 21 -28.30 11.65 16.89
C ALA A 21 -27.35 12.77 16.45
N THR A 22 -26.18 12.91 17.07
CA THR A 22 -25.04 13.59 16.45
C THR A 22 -23.73 12.86 16.73
N PHE A 23 -23.73 11.52 16.65
CA PHE A 23 -22.56 10.84 16.10
C PHE A 23 -22.63 11.01 14.58
N THR A 24 -22.34 12.23 14.12
CA THR A 24 -21.89 12.39 12.74
C THR A 24 -20.59 11.61 12.69
N LEU A 25 -20.67 10.39 12.17
CA LEU A 25 -19.56 9.70 11.54
C LEU A 25 -18.93 10.72 10.59
N SER A 26 -17.93 11.46 11.08
CA SER A 26 -16.92 12.05 10.24
C SER A 26 -16.25 10.85 9.56
N CYS A 27 -16.81 10.44 8.43
CA CYS A 27 -16.06 9.72 7.42
C CYS A 27 -15.06 10.76 6.88
N SER A 28 -14.03 11.04 7.68
CA SER A 28 -12.92 11.88 7.28
C SER A 28 -12.27 11.14 6.13
N GLY A 29 -12.32 11.72 4.92
CA GLY A 29 -11.56 11.28 3.76
C GLY A 29 -10.06 11.45 4.02
N GLY A 30 -9.51 10.62 4.91
CA GLY A 30 -8.08 10.42 5.06
C GLY A 30 -7.57 9.50 3.95
N PRO A 31 -6.24 9.44 3.75
CA PRO A 31 -5.64 8.44 2.89
C PRO A 31 -6.11 7.05 3.32
N GLY A 32 -6.66 6.31 2.36
CA GLY A 32 -7.19 4.97 2.57
C GLY A 32 -6.14 3.94 2.15
N LEU A 33 -5.90 2.97 3.03
CA LEU A 33 -5.22 1.73 2.68
C LEU A 33 -6.27 0.61 2.58
N SER A 34 -6.20 -0.14 1.49
CA SER A 34 -7.03 -1.33 1.28
C SER A 34 -6.12 -2.49 0.94
N SER A 35 -6.11 -3.48 1.83
CA SER A 35 -5.25 -4.66 1.76
C SER A 35 -6.09 -5.90 1.48
N TYR A 36 -5.60 -6.74 0.58
CA TYR A 36 -6.16 -8.05 0.24
C TYR A 36 -5.15 -9.13 0.61
N TYR A 37 -5.63 -10.10 1.38
CA TYR A 37 -4.84 -11.20 1.90
C TYR A 37 -5.28 -12.52 1.27
N ASN A 38 -4.32 -13.42 1.07
CA ASN A 38 -4.63 -14.81 0.79
C ASN A 38 -4.61 -15.58 2.12
N ASP A 39 -5.75 -16.12 2.57
CA ASP A 39 -5.91 -16.81 3.88
C ASP A 39 -4.98 -18.03 4.09
N LYS A 40 -4.23 -18.45 3.06
CA LYS A 40 -3.23 -19.54 3.12
C LYS A 40 -1.80 -19.05 2.87
N MET A 41 -1.50 -17.81 3.26
CA MET A 41 -0.18 -17.23 3.08
C MET A 41 0.81 -17.80 4.10
N ASN A 42 1.82 -18.52 3.61
CA ASN A 42 3.04 -18.84 4.33
C ASN A 42 4.18 -18.21 3.54
N TYR A 43 4.56 -16.99 3.90
CA TYR A 43 5.64 -16.25 3.25
C TYR A 43 6.81 -16.16 4.22
N ASP A 44 7.98 -16.62 3.78
CA ASP A 44 9.21 -16.53 4.59
C ASP A 44 9.94 -15.23 4.26
N ILE A 45 10.06 -14.32 5.23
CA ILE A 45 10.81 -13.07 5.06
C ILE A 45 12.29 -13.25 4.76
N ASN A 46 12.85 -14.42 5.08
CA ASN A 46 14.24 -14.74 4.80
C ASN A 46 14.46 -15.14 3.33
N GLN A 47 13.38 -15.42 2.58
CA GLN A 47 13.50 -15.79 1.19
C GLN A 47 13.98 -14.60 0.34
N PRO A 48 14.91 -14.79 -0.61
CA PRO A 48 15.43 -13.70 -1.42
C PRO A 48 14.32 -13.02 -2.21
N THR A 49 14.13 -11.74 -1.95
CA THR A 49 13.02 -10.96 -2.49
C THR A 49 13.53 -9.65 -3.07
N THR A 50 13.02 -9.23 -4.22
CA THR A 50 13.37 -7.92 -4.78
C THR A 50 12.17 -6.98 -4.82
N VAL A 51 12.41 -5.68 -4.63
CA VAL A 51 11.40 -4.63 -4.80
C VAL A 51 11.61 -3.94 -6.14
N MET A 52 10.56 -3.92 -6.97
CA MET A 52 10.62 -3.40 -8.34
C MET A 52 9.46 -2.46 -8.63
N PRO A 53 9.65 -1.45 -9.49
CA PRO A 53 8.53 -0.76 -10.08
C PRO A 53 7.76 -1.72 -11.00
N ALA A 54 6.43 -1.58 -11.07
CA ALA A 54 5.61 -2.40 -11.96
C ALA A 54 5.91 -2.12 -13.45
N LYS A 55 6.36 -0.90 -13.76
CA LYS A 55 6.78 -0.47 -15.09
C LYS A 55 7.92 0.54 -14.95
N LEU A 56 8.83 0.53 -15.92
CA LEU A 56 9.89 1.53 -16.03
C LEU A 56 9.52 2.52 -17.14
N GLY A 57 9.09 3.72 -16.73
CA GLY A 57 8.79 4.82 -17.66
C GLY A 57 9.46 6.13 -17.26
N ASN A 58 9.49 6.45 -15.97
CA ASN A 58 10.05 7.71 -15.45
C ASN A 58 10.91 7.45 -14.20
N GLU A 59 11.84 8.37 -13.89
CA GLU A 59 12.64 8.32 -12.66
C GLU A 59 11.78 8.34 -11.38
N SER A 60 10.60 8.98 -11.44
CA SER A 60 9.62 9.01 -10.35
C SER A 60 9.10 7.63 -9.96
N ASP A 61 9.12 6.67 -10.89
CA ASP A 61 8.61 5.33 -10.66
C ASP A 61 9.52 4.54 -9.72
N LEU A 62 10.76 4.99 -9.51
CA LEU A 62 11.77 4.35 -8.66
C LEU A 62 11.69 4.80 -7.19
N ILE A 63 11.16 5.99 -6.93
CA ILE A 63 11.27 6.64 -5.61
C ILE A 63 10.53 5.86 -4.53
N LEU A 64 9.28 5.43 -4.80
CA LEU A 64 8.52 4.63 -3.84
C LEU A 64 9.08 3.21 -3.67
N PRO A 65 9.43 2.45 -4.73
CA PRO A 65 10.11 1.16 -4.57
C PRO A 65 11.38 1.24 -3.71
N ASP A 66 12.21 2.27 -3.90
CA ASP A 66 13.48 2.41 -3.16
C ASP A 66 13.24 2.76 -1.68
N ALA A 67 12.26 3.63 -1.41
CA ALA A 67 11.83 3.92 -0.05
C ALA A 67 11.24 2.68 0.63
N LEU A 68 10.41 1.91 -0.08
CA LEU A 68 9.81 0.68 0.44
C LEU A 68 10.86 -0.40 0.71
N ALA A 69 11.82 -0.61 -0.18
CA ALA A 69 12.93 -1.55 0.02
C ALA A 69 13.71 -1.20 1.30
N THR A 70 13.95 0.09 1.54
CA THR A 70 14.62 0.57 2.76
C THR A 70 13.82 0.26 4.02
N GLU A 71 12.49 0.41 4.01
CA GLU A 71 11.65 0.08 5.17
C GLU A 71 11.54 -1.43 5.40
N LEU A 72 11.42 -2.23 4.33
CA LEU A 72 11.38 -3.69 4.43
C LEU A 72 12.71 -4.28 4.95
N LEU A 73 13.85 -3.73 4.52
CA LEU A 73 15.16 -4.08 5.07
C LEU A 73 15.24 -3.85 6.59
N LYS A 74 14.67 -2.75 7.09
CA LYS A 74 14.62 -2.49 8.55
C LYS A 74 13.77 -3.51 9.30
N MET A 75 12.76 -4.08 8.65
CA MET A 75 11.89 -5.13 9.18
C MET A 75 12.51 -6.53 9.09
N GLY A 76 13.71 -6.67 8.52
CA GLY A 76 14.43 -7.93 8.45
C GLY A 76 14.15 -8.76 7.20
N PHE A 77 13.50 -8.19 6.18
CA PHE A 77 13.34 -8.87 4.90
C PHE A 77 14.70 -9.06 4.21
N ASN A 78 14.88 -10.22 3.58
CA ASN A 78 16.02 -10.48 2.71
C ASN A 78 15.80 -9.82 1.34
N ILE A 79 16.13 -8.52 1.26
CA ILE A 79 15.97 -7.73 0.03
C ILE A 79 17.22 -7.80 -0.84
N VAL A 80 17.07 -8.33 -2.05
CA VAL A 80 18.05 -8.21 -3.13
C VAL A 80 17.88 -6.84 -3.78
N GLU A 81 18.99 -6.13 -3.94
CA GLU A 81 18.99 -4.76 -4.45
C GLU A 81 18.73 -4.72 -5.97
N ARG A 82 17.91 -3.76 -6.41
CA ARG A 82 17.45 -3.64 -7.80
C ARG A 82 18.57 -3.46 -8.82
N SER A 83 19.54 -2.60 -8.55
CA SER A 83 20.69 -2.38 -9.44
C SER A 83 21.52 -3.65 -9.63
N VAL A 84 21.65 -4.50 -8.61
CA VAL A 84 22.28 -5.82 -8.73
C VAL A 84 21.44 -6.74 -9.61
N VAL A 85 20.13 -6.82 -9.40
CA VAL A 85 19.22 -7.61 -10.24
C VAL A 85 19.31 -7.16 -11.70
N ARG A 86 19.29 -5.84 -11.92
CA ARG A 86 19.41 -5.23 -13.24
C ARG A 86 20.74 -5.60 -13.90
N GLN A 87 21.85 -5.47 -13.17
CA GLN A 87 23.17 -5.82 -13.69
C GLN A 87 23.23 -7.28 -14.13
N MET A 88 22.75 -8.22 -13.30
CA MET A 88 22.75 -9.64 -13.64
C MET A 88 21.89 -9.95 -14.89
N VAL A 89 20.74 -9.29 -15.03
CA VAL A 89 19.90 -9.43 -16.23
C VAL A 89 20.59 -8.89 -17.48
N GLU A 90 21.24 -7.73 -17.37
CA GLU A 90 21.98 -7.13 -18.49
C GLU A 90 23.22 -7.97 -18.87
N GLU A 91 23.87 -8.62 -17.90
CA GLU A 91 25.00 -9.55 -18.12
C GLU A 91 24.59 -10.80 -18.92
N GLU A 92 23.36 -11.30 -18.73
CA GLU A 92 22.77 -12.39 -19.53
C GLU A 92 22.30 -11.93 -20.93
N GLY A 93 22.53 -10.65 -21.29
CA GLY A 93 22.18 -10.09 -22.58
C GLY A 93 20.67 -9.83 -22.76
N LEU A 94 19.92 -9.75 -21.67
CA LEU A 94 18.49 -9.47 -21.67
C LEU A 94 18.21 -8.00 -21.35
N ASP A 95 17.10 -7.47 -21.87
CA ASP A 95 16.66 -6.11 -21.55
C ASP A 95 15.78 -6.12 -20.29
N PHE A 96 16.32 -5.56 -19.21
CA PHE A 96 15.62 -5.41 -17.93
C PHE A 96 14.30 -4.63 -18.06
N THR A 97 14.26 -3.62 -18.94
CA THR A 97 13.07 -2.80 -19.17
C THR A 97 12.00 -3.60 -19.89
N GLU A 98 12.39 -4.42 -20.86
CA GLU A 98 11.47 -5.31 -21.58
C GLU A 98 10.84 -6.34 -20.64
N ILE A 99 11.64 -6.94 -19.75
CA ILE A 99 11.15 -7.92 -18.76
C ILE A 99 10.11 -7.28 -17.83
N LEU A 100 10.41 -6.09 -17.28
CA LEU A 100 9.49 -5.42 -16.36
C LEU A 100 8.21 -4.94 -17.05
N ASN A 101 8.32 -4.34 -18.24
CA ASN A 101 7.17 -3.80 -18.97
C ASN A 101 6.32 -4.89 -19.65
N GLY A 102 6.94 -6.02 -20.00
CA GLY A 102 6.29 -7.21 -20.55
C GLY A 102 5.68 -8.13 -19.48
N GLU A 103 5.83 -7.77 -18.20
CA GLU A 103 5.35 -8.57 -17.06
C GLU A 103 5.98 -9.99 -16.99
N GLU A 104 7.19 -10.16 -17.53
CA GLU A 104 7.90 -11.44 -17.62
C GLU A 104 8.75 -11.72 -16.37
N TYR A 105 8.25 -11.35 -15.20
CA TYR A 105 8.99 -11.35 -13.93
C TYR A 105 9.56 -12.72 -13.55
N PHE A 106 8.95 -13.81 -14.03
CA PHE A 106 9.44 -15.18 -13.84
C PHE A 106 10.87 -15.38 -14.35
N LYS A 107 11.30 -14.64 -15.39
CA LYS A 107 12.67 -14.68 -15.90
C LYS A 107 13.69 -14.16 -14.88
N LEU A 108 13.29 -13.19 -14.05
CA LEU A 108 14.15 -12.63 -13.00
C LEU A 108 14.47 -13.66 -11.91
N GLY A 109 13.51 -14.53 -11.59
CA GLY A 109 13.70 -15.63 -10.62
C GLY A 109 14.83 -16.56 -11.03
N THR A 110 14.87 -16.96 -12.30
CA THR A 110 15.88 -17.88 -12.82
C THR A 110 17.28 -17.27 -12.88
N ILE A 111 17.38 -15.95 -13.12
CA ILE A 111 18.67 -15.27 -13.31
C ILE A 111 19.31 -14.90 -11.97
N VAL A 112 18.49 -14.40 -11.03
CA VAL A 112 19.00 -13.74 -9.81
C VAL A 112 18.73 -14.55 -8.54
N ASP A 113 18.22 -15.78 -8.69
CA ASP A 113 17.91 -16.68 -7.57
C ASP A 113 16.99 -16.01 -6.53
N ILE A 114 15.92 -15.38 -7.03
CA ILE A 114 14.89 -14.73 -6.22
C ILE A 114 13.61 -15.56 -6.26
N GLU A 115 12.97 -15.73 -5.10
CA GLU A 115 11.76 -16.54 -4.96
C GLU A 115 10.49 -15.69 -5.09
N SER A 116 10.58 -14.41 -4.70
CA SER A 116 9.45 -13.48 -4.79
C SER A 116 9.85 -12.08 -5.24
N ILE A 117 8.87 -11.38 -5.81
CA ILE A 117 9.00 -10.01 -6.27
C ILE A 117 7.91 -9.14 -5.65
N ILE A 118 8.30 -7.97 -5.16
CA ILE A 118 7.40 -6.93 -4.68
C ILE A 118 7.27 -5.90 -5.79
N LEU A 119 6.13 -5.89 -6.46
CA LEU A 119 5.80 -4.96 -7.54
C LEU A 119 5.11 -3.73 -6.99
N VAL A 120 5.66 -2.56 -7.27
CA VAL A 120 5.15 -1.26 -6.83
C VAL A 120 4.72 -0.46 -8.05
N ASN A 121 3.41 -0.20 -8.16
CA ASN A 121 2.87 0.71 -9.15
C ASN A 121 2.43 1.99 -8.44
N SER A 122 3.20 3.07 -8.60
CA SER A 122 2.88 4.36 -7.99
C SER A 122 2.60 5.42 -9.05
N LYS A 123 1.60 6.25 -8.78
CA LYS A 123 1.32 7.46 -9.56
C LYS A 123 1.62 8.68 -8.70
N MET A 124 2.64 9.43 -9.09
CA MET A 124 2.95 10.72 -8.47
C MET A 124 1.98 11.81 -8.92
N GLN A 125 1.70 12.75 -8.02
CA GLN A 125 0.99 13.99 -8.33
C GLN A 125 1.62 15.12 -7.50
N GLY A 126 2.24 16.09 -8.20
CA GLY A 126 3.07 17.12 -7.56
C GLY A 126 4.23 16.50 -6.78
N SER A 127 4.34 16.82 -5.48
CA SER A 127 5.37 16.32 -4.57
C SER A 127 5.03 15.01 -3.86
N GLY A 128 3.83 14.45 -4.06
CA GLY A 128 3.33 13.29 -3.30
C GLY A 128 2.85 12.12 -4.16
N ILE A 129 2.46 11.04 -3.49
CA ILE A 129 1.88 9.84 -4.10
C ILE A 129 0.36 9.98 -4.09
N ALA A 130 -0.26 10.04 -5.26
CA ALA A 130 -1.72 10.07 -5.37
C ALA A 130 -2.30 8.68 -5.08
N ASN A 131 -1.78 7.67 -5.80
CA ASN A 131 -2.17 6.28 -5.66
C ASN A 131 -0.94 5.40 -5.76
N ALA A 132 -0.89 4.33 -4.98
CA ALA A 132 0.08 3.27 -5.13
C ALA A 132 -0.57 1.90 -4.93
N THR A 133 -0.18 0.92 -5.72
CA THR A 133 -0.54 -0.48 -5.54
C THR A 133 0.74 -1.28 -5.37
N VAL A 134 0.80 -2.08 -4.31
CA VAL A 134 1.92 -2.96 -4.03
C VAL A 134 1.43 -4.40 -4.03
N LYS A 135 2.14 -5.28 -4.73
CA LYS A 135 1.84 -6.70 -4.83
C LYS A 135 3.07 -7.52 -4.52
N ILE A 136 2.93 -8.56 -3.72
CA ILE A 136 3.94 -9.59 -3.54
C ILE A 136 3.55 -10.78 -4.40
N VAL A 137 4.44 -11.19 -5.30
CA VAL A 137 4.21 -12.25 -6.27
C VAL A 137 5.26 -13.34 -6.08
N GLU A 138 4.81 -14.59 -5.94
CA GLU A 138 5.66 -15.77 -5.98
C GLU A 138 6.08 -16.05 -7.44
N LEU A 139 7.38 -16.12 -7.71
CA LEU A 139 7.88 -16.22 -9.08
C LEU A 139 7.71 -17.63 -9.68
N GLU A 140 7.75 -18.68 -8.86
CA GLU A 140 7.56 -20.06 -9.32
C GLU A 140 6.14 -20.30 -9.87
N SER A 141 5.12 -19.80 -9.16
CA SER A 141 3.72 -20.08 -9.50
C SER A 141 2.96 -18.90 -10.11
N GLY A 142 3.53 -17.69 -10.05
CA GLY A 142 2.86 -16.44 -10.44
C GLY A 142 1.74 -16.02 -9.50
N LYS A 143 1.58 -16.67 -8.34
CA LYS A 143 0.52 -16.32 -7.38
C LYS A 143 0.82 -15.00 -6.70
N ILE A 144 -0.20 -14.14 -6.62
CA ILE A 144 -0.19 -12.96 -5.77
C ILE A 144 -0.41 -13.44 -4.34
N LEU A 145 0.62 -13.31 -3.51
CA LEU A 145 0.60 -13.69 -2.10
C LEU A 145 -0.07 -12.60 -1.26
N PHE A 146 0.23 -11.34 -1.57
CA PHE A 146 -0.33 -10.17 -0.90
C PHE A 146 -0.53 -9.03 -1.90
N SER A 147 -1.56 -8.22 -1.69
CA SER A 147 -1.75 -6.98 -2.42
C SER A 147 -2.29 -5.91 -1.50
N THR A 148 -1.68 -4.73 -1.52
CA THR A 148 -2.23 -3.55 -0.85
C THR A 148 -2.30 -2.38 -1.83
N SER A 149 -3.23 -1.49 -1.57
CA SER A 149 -3.39 -0.25 -2.32
C SER A 149 -3.51 0.91 -1.36
N TYR A 150 -2.73 1.94 -1.64
CA TYR A 150 -2.77 3.25 -1.00
C TYR A 150 -3.44 4.22 -1.97
N SER A 151 -4.45 4.94 -1.49
CA SER A 151 -5.06 6.05 -2.23
C SER A 151 -5.23 7.23 -1.31
N GLN A 152 -4.70 8.37 -1.73
CA GLN A 152 -4.95 9.63 -1.06
C GLN A 152 -6.14 10.33 -1.75
N PRO A 153 -7.24 10.61 -1.02
CA PRO A 153 -8.34 11.36 -1.59
C PRO A 153 -7.83 12.74 -2.02
N MET A 154 -8.20 13.12 -3.25
CA MET A 154 -7.74 14.36 -3.84
C MET A 154 -8.36 15.54 -3.07
N PRO A 155 -7.56 16.52 -2.61
CA PRO A 155 -8.10 17.72 -2.02
C PRO A 155 -8.88 18.49 -3.09
N GLU A 156 -10.03 19.07 -2.71
CA GLU A 156 -10.86 19.90 -3.61
C GLU A 156 -10.09 21.09 -4.21
N ASN A 157 -8.97 21.48 -3.59
CA ASN A 157 -8.05 22.48 -4.09
C ASN A 157 -6.64 21.88 -4.30
N PRO A 158 -6.15 21.75 -5.55
CA PRO A 158 -4.90 21.08 -5.89
C PRO A 158 -3.63 21.82 -5.41
N THR A 159 -3.76 23.03 -4.85
CA THR A 159 -2.63 23.75 -4.24
C THR A 159 -2.24 23.20 -2.87
N TYR A 160 -3.10 22.40 -2.22
CA TYR A 160 -2.82 21.76 -0.93
C TYR A 160 -2.67 20.26 -1.12
N LEU A 161 -1.67 19.83 -1.91
CA LEU A 161 -1.26 18.43 -1.84
C LEU A 161 -0.81 18.16 -0.41
N ARG A 162 -1.55 17.30 0.30
CA ARG A 162 -1.13 16.78 1.60
C ARG A 162 0.22 16.12 1.33
N ASN A 163 1.28 16.73 1.85
CA ASN A 163 2.66 16.25 1.73
C ASN A 163 2.82 15.01 2.61
N ASP A 164 2.03 13.96 2.39
CA ASP A 164 2.37 12.66 2.94
C ASP A 164 3.72 12.32 2.29
N ASN A 165 4.76 12.39 3.12
CA ASN A 165 6.13 12.20 2.70
C ASN A 165 6.20 10.80 2.08
N ILE A 166 6.90 10.66 0.95
CA ILE A 166 7.05 9.36 0.27
C ILE A 166 7.56 8.31 1.26
N LEU A 167 8.43 8.72 2.19
CA LEU A 167 8.91 7.89 3.29
C LEU A 167 7.80 7.43 4.24
N GLU A 168 6.85 8.29 4.58
CA GLU A 168 5.71 7.93 5.44
C GLU A 168 4.76 6.98 4.71
N THR A 169 4.53 7.21 3.41
CA THR A 169 3.75 6.29 2.57
C THR A 169 4.41 4.92 2.51
N ALA A 170 5.72 4.87 2.27
CA ALA A 170 6.50 3.63 2.27
C ALA A 170 6.42 2.90 3.61
N LYS A 171 6.58 3.63 4.73
CA LYS A 171 6.45 3.08 6.09
C LYS A 171 5.08 2.48 6.35
N ARG A 172 4.00 3.19 6.00
CA ARG A 172 2.63 2.68 6.15
C ARG A 172 2.38 1.43 5.32
N ILE A 173 2.89 1.39 4.08
CA ILE A 173 2.79 0.19 3.23
C ILE A 173 3.57 -0.97 3.86
N ALA A 174 4.77 -0.72 4.36
CA ALA A 174 5.60 -1.74 5.02
C ALA A 174 4.92 -2.30 6.27
N GLU A 175 4.31 -1.45 7.10
CA GLU A 175 3.54 -1.88 8.28
C GLU A 175 2.31 -2.73 7.91
N GLU A 176 1.66 -2.44 6.77
CA GLU A 176 0.55 -3.26 6.27
C GLU A 176 1.00 -4.60 5.70
N ILE A 177 2.19 -4.64 5.08
CA ILE A 177 2.82 -5.90 4.69
C ILE A 177 3.12 -6.73 5.96
N GLU A 178 3.79 -6.14 6.95
CA GLU A 178 4.13 -6.81 8.23
C GLU A 178 2.89 -7.41 8.90
N LYS A 179 1.81 -6.62 9.06
CA LYS A 179 0.53 -7.11 9.59
C LYS A 179 -0.04 -8.24 8.74
N GLY A 180 0.07 -8.15 7.41
CA GLY A 180 -0.41 -9.17 6.49
C GLY A 180 0.33 -10.49 6.56
N LEU A 181 1.60 -10.43 6.92
CA LEU A 181 2.46 -11.59 7.12
C LEU A 181 2.33 -12.20 8.53
N ASN A 182 1.50 -11.61 9.41
CA ASN A 182 1.36 -11.98 10.82
C ASN A 182 2.69 -11.92 11.59
N MET A 183 3.50 -10.89 11.31
CA MET A 183 4.75 -10.61 12.03
C MET A 183 4.57 -9.65 13.20
#